data_AF-A0A2N2HNR3-F1
#
_entry.id   AF-A0A2N2HNR3-F1
#
_cell.length_a   1.000
_cell.length_b   1.000
_cell.length_c   1.000
_cell.angle_alpha   90.00
_cell.angle_beta   90.00
_cell.angle_gamma   90.00
#
_symmetry.space_group_name_H-M   'P 1'
#
loop_
_entity.id
_entity.type
_entity.pdbx_description
1 polymer ?
#
loop_
_entity_poly.entity_id
_entity_poly.type
_entity_poly.pdbx_seq_one_letter_code
_entity_poly.pdbx_strand_id
1 'polypeptide(L)'
;MGSDDLFHRRKARLARSHRREMAKRAPYERVLIVCEGTKTEPDYFREFRNDLGLNPANVVIEDRKSGLDPNRLVDFALQTFNKGRDFDDIFCVFDKDKHASYAAALAKIRTSRQRGARLHAVTSVPCFEIWLLLHFAYTTRSFVAAGGNSNCDLVVRELRRKGYLLDYEKGKPGLFPMLRDRLDTAITNAIRLEVFHKTSGTDNPSTEVHKLISHLKGLERSKG
;
A
#
# COMPACT_ATOMS: atom_id res chain seq x y z
N MET A 1 1.62 13.30 -55.08
CA MET A 1 1.60 12.12 -54.19
C MET A 1 2.71 12.23 -53.14
N GLY A 2 2.62 13.14 -52.16
CA GLY A 2 3.71 13.38 -51.21
C GLY A 2 3.33 13.89 -49.82
N SER A 3 2.03 13.94 -49.51
CA SER A 3 1.52 14.42 -48.21
C SER A 3 1.42 13.31 -47.16
N ASP A 4 1.06 12.08 -47.56
CA ASP A 4 0.76 10.99 -46.62
C ASP A 4 1.99 10.47 -45.86
N ASP A 5 3.15 10.47 -46.51
CA ASP A 5 4.40 9.96 -45.94
C ASP A 5 4.95 10.85 -44.81
N LEU A 6 4.70 12.16 -44.88
CA LEU A 6 5.10 13.12 -43.86
C LEU A 6 4.24 13.03 -42.59
N PHE A 7 2.93 12.81 -42.74
CA PHE A 7 2.02 12.61 -41.62
C PHE A 7 2.27 11.29 -40.89
N HIS A 8 2.56 10.21 -41.61
CA HIS A 8 2.92 8.92 -41.02
C HIS A 8 4.26 8.98 -40.27
N ARG A 9 5.29 9.64 -40.82
CA ARG A 9 6.57 9.83 -40.12
C ARG A 9 6.44 10.71 -38.87
N ARG A 10 5.63 11.77 -38.90
CA ARG A 10 5.35 12.61 -37.71
C ARG A 10 4.60 11.84 -36.63
N LYS A 11 3.56 11.07 -36.99
CA LYS A 11 2.78 10.24 -36.06
C LYS A 11 3.63 9.11 -35.45
N ALA A 12 4.50 8.48 -36.24
CA ALA A 12 5.44 7.46 -35.76
C ALA A 12 6.53 8.05 -34.84
N ARG A 13 7.01 9.28 -35.13
CA ARG A 13 8.00 9.99 -34.30
C ARG A 13 7.38 10.49 -32.98
N LEU A 14 6.15 10.98 -33.00
CA LEU A 14 5.36 11.31 -31.80
C LEU A 14 5.03 10.06 -30.97
N ALA A 15 4.66 8.95 -31.60
CA ALA A 15 4.45 7.68 -30.91
C ALA A 15 5.76 7.09 -30.33
N ARG A 16 6.90 7.32 -31.00
CA ARG A 16 8.24 6.97 -30.49
C ARG A 16 8.71 7.92 -29.39
N SER A 17 8.37 9.21 -29.41
CA SER A 17 8.69 10.14 -28.33
C SER A 17 7.82 9.87 -27.10
N HIS A 18 6.52 9.61 -27.29
CA HIS A 18 5.63 9.18 -26.20
C HIS A 18 6.01 7.81 -25.61
N ARG A 19 6.56 6.87 -26.41
CA ARG A 19 7.15 5.62 -25.88
C ARG A 19 8.54 5.81 -25.26
N ARG A 20 9.25 6.90 -25.55
CA ARG A 20 10.60 7.20 -25.03
C ARG A 20 10.59 8.09 -23.78
N GLU A 21 9.43 8.58 -23.36
CA GLU A 21 9.18 9.15 -22.04
C GLU A 21 8.36 8.21 -21.13
N MET A 22 8.42 6.89 -21.36
CA MET A 22 8.19 5.97 -20.25
C MET A 22 9.28 6.27 -19.22
N ALA A 23 8.88 6.78 -18.05
CA ALA A 23 9.77 7.23 -16.99
C ALA A 23 10.98 6.29 -16.88
N LYS A 24 12.15 6.76 -17.30
CA LYS A 24 13.38 5.97 -17.19
C LYS A 24 13.55 5.60 -15.73
N ARG A 25 13.79 4.31 -15.47
CA ARG A 25 14.03 3.83 -14.11
C ARG A 25 15.19 4.60 -13.50
N ALA A 26 15.01 5.01 -12.26
CA ALA A 26 16.08 5.52 -11.44
C ALA A 26 16.96 4.36 -10.94
N PRO A 27 18.23 4.61 -10.56
CA PRO A 27 19.21 3.56 -10.27
C PRO A 27 19.03 2.85 -8.92
N TYR A 28 17.97 3.15 -8.16
CA TYR A 28 17.65 2.50 -6.88
C TYR A 28 16.66 1.34 -7.06
N GLU A 29 16.46 0.56 -5.98
CA GLU A 29 15.59 -0.64 -5.96
C GLU A 29 14.20 -0.38 -6.55
N ARG A 30 13.65 -1.41 -7.20
CA ARG A 30 12.31 -1.40 -7.79
C ARG A 30 11.35 -2.20 -6.92
N VAL A 31 10.29 -1.56 -6.50
CA VAL A 31 9.28 -2.06 -5.57
C VAL A 31 7.93 -2.19 -6.24
N LEU A 32 7.27 -3.33 -6.00
CA LEU A 32 5.86 -3.54 -6.30
C LEU A 32 5.05 -3.51 -5.00
N ILE A 33 4.06 -2.64 -4.92
CA ILE A 33 3.07 -2.62 -3.82
C ILE A 33 1.74 -3.05 -4.41
N VAL A 34 1.12 -4.06 -3.82
CA VAL A 34 -0.18 -4.60 -4.25
C VAL A 34 -1.17 -4.49 -3.11
N CYS A 35 -2.23 -3.70 -3.29
CA CYS A 35 -3.24 -3.44 -2.26
C CYS A 35 -4.50 -4.29 -2.47
N GLU A 36 -5.10 -4.77 -1.37
CA GLU A 36 -6.40 -5.44 -1.38
C GLU A 36 -7.53 -4.48 -1.78
N GLY A 37 -7.60 -3.30 -1.14
CA GLY A 37 -8.51 -2.24 -1.53
C GLY A 37 -8.09 -1.51 -2.81
N THR A 38 -9.08 -0.94 -3.52
CA THR A 38 -8.86 -0.25 -4.80
C THR A 38 -8.84 1.28 -4.70
N LYS A 39 -8.93 1.83 -3.48
CA LYS A 39 -8.99 3.29 -3.27
C LYS A 39 -8.08 3.73 -2.14
N THR A 40 -8.50 3.53 -0.87
CA THR A 40 -7.85 4.11 0.31
C THR A 40 -6.34 3.85 0.35
N GLU A 41 -5.94 2.57 0.34
CA GLU A 41 -4.55 2.14 0.45
C GLU A 41 -3.73 2.54 -0.77
N PRO A 42 -4.11 2.20 -2.02
CA PRO A 42 -3.29 2.55 -3.17
C PRO A 42 -3.19 4.07 -3.39
N ASP A 43 -4.25 4.85 -3.11
CA ASP A 43 -4.19 6.32 -3.22
C ASP A 43 -3.28 6.91 -2.15
N TYR A 44 -3.37 6.45 -0.90
CA TYR A 44 -2.46 6.86 0.17
C TYR A 44 -0.99 6.61 -0.20
N PHE A 45 -0.66 5.42 -0.73
CA PHE A 45 0.72 5.11 -1.12
C PHE A 45 1.16 5.87 -2.38
N ARG A 46 0.26 6.14 -3.33
CA ARG A 46 0.58 6.96 -4.51
C ARG A 46 0.93 8.38 -4.10
N GLU A 47 0.13 8.96 -3.20
CA GLU A 47 0.37 10.28 -2.63
C GLU A 47 1.68 10.31 -1.84
N PHE A 48 1.94 9.32 -1.00
CA PHE A 48 3.19 9.23 -0.26
C PHE A 48 4.42 9.05 -1.16
N ARG A 49 4.33 8.20 -2.19
CA ARG A 49 5.38 8.04 -3.20
C ARG A 49 5.69 9.38 -3.89
N ASN A 50 4.64 10.11 -4.26
CA ASN A 50 4.79 11.41 -4.91
C ASN A 50 5.43 12.44 -3.97
N ASP A 51 5.11 12.38 -2.67
CA ASP A 51 5.70 13.24 -1.64
C ASP A 51 7.22 13.06 -1.50
N LEU A 52 7.69 11.80 -1.53
CA LEU A 52 9.12 11.44 -1.55
C LEU A 52 9.77 11.66 -2.93
N GLY A 53 9.00 12.14 -3.91
CA GLY A 53 9.39 12.27 -5.32
C GLY A 53 9.83 10.96 -5.97
N LEU A 54 9.43 9.80 -5.43
CA LEU A 54 9.87 8.49 -5.93
C LEU A 54 9.29 8.23 -7.32
N ASN A 55 10.15 7.78 -8.24
CA ASN A 55 9.78 7.48 -9.61
C ASN A 55 8.71 6.37 -9.67
N PRO A 56 7.54 6.61 -10.31
CA PRO A 56 6.50 5.60 -10.50
C PRO A 56 6.95 4.33 -11.24
N ALA A 57 8.03 4.41 -12.03
CA ALA A 57 8.62 3.24 -12.68
C ALA A 57 9.41 2.35 -11.71
N ASN A 58 9.90 2.91 -10.60
CA ASN A 58 10.60 2.19 -9.53
C ASN A 58 9.62 1.77 -8.43
N VAL A 59 8.64 2.61 -8.06
CA VAL A 59 7.63 2.26 -7.05
C VAL A 59 6.28 2.12 -7.73
N VAL A 60 6.00 0.89 -8.16
CA VAL A 60 4.77 0.50 -8.85
C VAL A 60 3.72 0.13 -7.82
N ILE A 61 2.55 0.75 -7.91
CA ILE A 61 1.42 0.51 -6.99
C ILE A 61 0.26 -0.01 -7.81
N GLU A 62 -0.09 -1.26 -7.59
CA GLU A 62 -1.18 -1.95 -8.26
C GLU A 62 -2.30 -2.22 -7.26
N ASP A 63 -3.52 -2.11 -7.75
CA ASP A 63 -4.71 -2.65 -7.13
C ASP A 63 -5.45 -3.42 -8.21
N ARG A 64 -6.12 -4.50 -7.84
CA ARG A 64 -6.91 -5.28 -8.80
C ARG A 64 -8.26 -5.58 -8.22
N LYS A 65 -9.31 -5.14 -8.92
CA LYS A 65 -10.74 -5.49 -8.74
C LYS A 65 -11.16 -5.66 -7.29
N SER A 66 -12.04 -4.77 -6.81
CA SER A 66 -12.69 -4.89 -5.50
C SER A 66 -13.05 -6.35 -5.16
N GLY A 67 -12.60 -6.84 -3.99
CA GLY A 67 -12.98 -8.14 -3.44
C GLY A 67 -12.05 -9.31 -3.76
N LEU A 68 -10.77 -9.08 -4.08
CA LEU A 68 -9.78 -10.16 -3.99
C LEU A 68 -9.54 -10.50 -2.53
N ASP A 69 -9.70 -11.78 -2.16
CA ASP A 69 -9.27 -12.23 -0.85
C ASP A 69 -7.73 -12.22 -0.74
N PRO A 70 -7.15 -12.14 0.47
CA PRO A 70 -5.71 -12.04 0.67
C PRO A 70 -4.86 -13.08 -0.08
N ASN A 71 -5.33 -14.32 -0.25
CA ASN A 71 -4.54 -15.34 -0.95
C ASN A 71 -4.49 -15.09 -2.46
N ARG A 72 -5.59 -14.61 -3.05
CA ARG A 72 -5.64 -14.20 -4.46
C ARG A 72 -4.85 -12.92 -4.72
N LEU A 73 -4.75 -12.03 -3.73
CA LEU A 73 -3.87 -10.87 -3.80
C LEU A 73 -2.41 -11.29 -3.97
N VAL A 74 -1.96 -12.28 -3.19
CA VAL A 74 -0.60 -12.82 -3.30
C VAL A 74 -0.37 -13.49 -4.65
N ASP A 75 -1.34 -14.23 -5.19
CA ASP A 75 -1.26 -14.76 -6.56
C ASP A 75 -1.08 -13.67 -7.60
N PHE A 76 -1.85 -12.59 -7.47
CA PHE A 76 -1.76 -11.46 -8.39
C PHE A 76 -0.38 -10.79 -8.30
N ALA A 77 0.15 -10.56 -7.10
CA ALA A 77 1.50 -10.02 -6.91
C ALA A 77 2.57 -10.89 -7.59
N LEU A 78 2.50 -12.21 -7.41
CA LEU A 78 3.42 -13.16 -8.04
C LEU A 78 3.27 -13.22 -9.57
N GLN A 79 2.05 -13.13 -10.09
CA GLN A 79 1.80 -13.07 -11.53
C GLN A 79 2.38 -11.79 -12.14
N THR A 80 2.21 -10.65 -11.47
CA THR A 80 2.76 -9.37 -11.89
C THR A 80 4.28 -9.40 -11.88
N PHE A 81 4.90 -9.93 -10.81
CA PHE A 81 6.33 -10.16 -10.76
C PHE A 81 6.81 -11.05 -11.91
N ASN A 82 6.15 -12.17 -12.18
CA ASN A 82 6.60 -13.12 -13.19
C ASN A 82 6.56 -12.59 -14.63
N LYS A 83 5.78 -11.52 -14.91
CA LYS A 83 5.75 -10.88 -16.24
C LYS A 83 7.01 -10.08 -16.56
N GLY A 84 7.67 -9.50 -15.55
CA GLY A 84 8.84 -8.63 -15.73
C GLY A 84 10.11 -9.10 -15.01
N ARG A 85 9.97 -9.83 -13.90
CA ARG A 85 11.02 -10.31 -12.98
C ARG A 85 12.05 -9.24 -12.63
N ASP A 86 11.55 -8.04 -12.40
CA ASP A 86 12.34 -6.82 -12.32
C ASP A 86 11.95 -5.97 -11.12
N PHE A 87 11.53 -6.63 -10.04
CA PHE A 87 11.28 -6.04 -8.73
C PHE A 87 12.22 -6.69 -7.71
N ASP A 88 12.82 -5.86 -6.86
CA ASP A 88 13.66 -6.29 -5.73
C ASP A 88 12.80 -6.62 -4.51
N ASP A 89 11.72 -5.86 -4.31
CA ASP A 89 10.75 -6.07 -3.22
C ASP A 89 9.32 -6.04 -3.73
N ILE A 90 8.50 -6.93 -3.17
CA ILE A 90 7.07 -7.04 -3.45
C ILE A 90 6.34 -6.98 -2.10
N PHE A 91 5.47 -6.01 -1.91
CA PHE A 91 4.65 -5.83 -0.72
C PHE A 91 3.19 -6.13 -1.04
N CYS A 92 2.59 -7.07 -0.31
CA CYS A 92 1.17 -7.35 -0.34
C CYS A 92 0.51 -6.67 0.86
N VAL A 93 -0.35 -5.69 0.62
CA VAL A 93 -1.07 -4.92 1.66
C VAL A 93 -2.51 -5.43 1.77
N PHE A 94 -2.89 -5.97 2.93
CA PHE A 94 -4.21 -6.58 3.12
C PHE A 94 -4.66 -6.60 4.59
N ASP A 95 -5.97 -6.73 4.77
CA ASP A 95 -6.65 -6.60 6.06
C ASP A 95 -7.05 -7.96 6.65
N LYS A 96 -7.16 -8.03 7.98
CA LYS A 96 -7.58 -9.26 8.68
C LYS A 96 -9.09 -9.38 8.90
N ASP A 97 -9.87 -8.28 8.82
CA ASP A 97 -11.24 -8.10 9.34
C ASP A 97 -12.05 -9.40 9.48
N LYS A 98 -12.29 -10.16 8.38
CA LYS A 98 -12.97 -11.49 8.42
C LYS A 98 -12.52 -12.49 7.35
N HIS A 99 -11.39 -12.30 6.68
CA HIS A 99 -11.00 -13.17 5.57
C HIS A 99 -10.44 -14.52 6.04
N ALA A 100 -11.14 -15.61 5.72
CA ALA A 100 -10.68 -16.97 6.00
C ALA A 100 -9.32 -17.31 5.36
N SER A 101 -8.92 -16.58 4.31
CA SER A 101 -7.66 -16.81 3.59
C SER A 101 -6.48 -15.99 4.12
N TYR A 102 -6.64 -15.17 5.17
CA TYR A 102 -5.56 -14.36 5.75
C TYR A 102 -4.33 -15.19 6.15
N ALA A 103 -4.55 -16.26 6.92
CA ALA A 103 -3.45 -17.15 7.36
C ALA A 103 -2.79 -17.88 6.17
N ALA A 104 -3.58 -18.28 5.16
CA ALA A 104 -3.06 -18.90 3.96
C ALA A 104 -2.19 -17.93 3.14
N ALA A 105 -2.59 -16.67 3.04
CA ALA A 105 -1.81 -15.62 2.38
C ALA A 105 -0.47 -15.39 3.07
N LEU A 106 -0.45 -15.28 4.40
CA LEU A 106 0.79 -15.17 5.18
C LEU A 106 1.70 -16.39 4.99
N ALA A 107 1.13 -17.60 5.07
CA ALA A 107 1.88 -18.83 4.85
C ALA A 107 2.51 -18.86 3.45
N LYS A 108 1.73 -18.49 2.43
CA LYS A 108 2.19 -18.41 1.04
C LYS A 108 3.28 -17.38 0.83
N ILE A 109 3.19 -16.21 1.45
CA ILE A 109 4.27 -15.22 1.43
C ILE A 109 5.54 -15.81 2.05
N ARG A 110 5.43 -16.45 3.23
CA ARG A 110 6.58 -17.04 3.94
C ARG A 110 7.25 -18.18 3.18
N THR A 111 6.49 -18.99 2.46
CA THR A 111 7.02 -20.16 1.72
C THR A 111 7.42 -19.83 0.29
N SER A 112 6.93 -18.73 -0.28
CA SER A 112 7.32 -18.28 -1.61
C SER A 112 8.81 -17.95 -1.67
N ARG A 113 9.48 -18.41 -2.72
CA ARG A 113 10.87 -18.08 -3.03
C ARG A 113 10.91 -17.52 -4.44
N GLN A 114 11.21 -16.23 -4.56
CA GLN A 114 11.35 -15.56 -5.84
C GLN A 114 12.83 -15.31 -6.10
N ARG A 115 13.30 -15.64 -7.31
CA ARG A 115 14.71 -15.44 -7.67
C ARG A 115 14.99 -13.94 -7.74
N GLY A 116 15.77 -13.43 -6.79
CA GLY A 116 16.20 -12.04 -6.75
C GLY A 116 15.15 -11.06 -6.24
N ALA A 117 14.03 -11.52 -5.66
CA ALA A 117 13.00 -10.65 -5.09
C ALA A 117 12.57 -11.13 -3.70
N ARG A 118 12.30 -10.17 -2.80
CA ARG A 118 11.73 -10.42 -1.47
C ARG A 118 10.22 -10.17 -1.51
N LEU A 119 9.45 -11.05 -0.89
CA LEU A 119 8.00 -10.91 -0.79
C LEU A 119 7.62 -10.66 0.66
N HIS A 120 6.85 -9.61 0.90
CA HIS A 120 6.49 -9.11 2.22
C HIS A 120 4.97 -9.01 2.37
N ALA A 121 4.48 -9.32 3.56
CA ALA A 121 3.13 -8.96 3.97
C ALA A 121 3.18 -7.60 4.68
N VAL A 122 2.16 -6.78 4.48
CA VAL A 122 1.93 -5.54 5.23
C VAL A 122 0.47 -5.58 5.67
N THR A 123 0.24 -6.01 6.90
CA THR A 123 -1.13 -6.27 7.36
C THR A 123 -1.67 -5.18 8.27
N SER A 124 -2.99 -5.03 8.28
CA SER A 124 -3.70 -4.24 9.29
C SER A 124 -4.85 -5.03 9.90
N VAL A 125 -5.06 -4.85 11.21
CA VAL A 125 -6.05 -5.57 12.00
C VAL A 125 -6.87 -4.56 12.81
N PRO A 126 -8.20 -4.44 12.58
CA PRO A 126 -8.95 -5.20 11.57
C PRO A 126 -8.75 -4.70 10.14
N CYS A 127 -8.42 -3.42 9.93
CA CYS A 127 -8.33 -2.82 8.61
C CYS A 127 -7.33 -1.66 8.50
N PHE A 128 -7.02 -1.23 7.27
CA PHE A 128 -6.08 -0.14 6.98
C PHE A 128 -6.38 1.16 7.74
N GLU A 129 -7.64 1.44 8.06
CA GLU A 129 -8.03 2.61 8.85
C GLU A 129 -7.38 2.67 10.25
N ILE A 130 -6.84 1.57 10.78
CA ILE A 130 -6.00 1.61 11.98
C ILE A 130 -4.78 2.48 11.75
N TRP A 131 -4.09 2.33 10.61
CA TRP A 131 -2.97 3.18 10.26
C TRP A 131 -3.37 4.67 10.26
N LEU A 132 -4.50 5.00 9.66
CA LEU A 132 -5.03 6.37 9.63
C LEU A 132 -5.35 6.90 11.04
N LEU A 133 -5.95 6.08 11.90
CA LEU A 133 -6.26 6.43 13.28
C LEU A 133 -5.00 6.75 14.10
N LEU A 134 -3.91 6.00 13.87
CA LEU A 134 -2.65 6.18 14.60
C LEU A 134 -1.95 7.51 14.31
N HIS A 135 -2.31 8.22 13.22
CA HIS A 135 -1.88 9.62 13.02
C HIS A 135 -2.40 10.57 14.11
N PHE A 136 -3.53 10.24 14.73
CA PHE A 136 -4.18 11.10 15.72
C PHE A 136 -3.98 10.63 17.14
N ALA A 137 -4.07 9.32 17.38
CA ALA A 137 -3.95 8.77 18.72
C ALA A 137 -3.42 7.34 18.75
N TYR A 138 -2.60 7.06 19.75
CA TYR A 138 -2.26 5.70 20.14
C TYR A 138 -3.49 5.01 20.75
N THR A 139 -3.74 3.76 20.35
CA THR A 139 -4.81 2.95 20.91
C THR A 139 -4.43 1.48 20.95
N THR A 140 -4.80 0.80 22.03
CA THR A 140 -4.78 -0.68 22.16
C THR A 140 -6.19 -1.25 22.28
N ARG A 141 -7.21 -0.41 22.07
CA ARG A 141 -8.62 -0.79 22.18
C ARG A 141 -8.93 -1.83 21.11
N SER A 142 -9.38 -3.01 21.55
CA SER A 142 -9.87 -4.05 20.64
C SER A 142 -11.12 -3.58 19.89
N PHE A 143 -11.10 -3.71 18.56
CA PHE A 143 -12.24 -3.42 17.70
C PHE A 143 -12.93 -4.73 17.33
N VAL A 144 -13.89 -5.15 18.15
CA VAL A 144 -14.71 -6.33 17.93
C VAL A 144 -16.17 -5.90 17.89
N ALA A 145 -16.81 -6.05 16.73
CA ALA A 145 -18.21 -5.71 16.56
C ALA A 145 -19.12 -6.76 17.21
N ALA A 146 -20.11 -6.28 17.97
CA ALA A 146 -21.28 -7.06 18.34
C ALA A 146 -22.40 -6.80 17.31
N GLY A 147 -22.96 -7.85 16.71
CA GLY A 147 -24.05 -7.75 15.74
C GLY A 147 -23.60 -7.55 14.28
N GLY A 148 -24.41 -6.83 13.48
CA GLY A 148 -24.26 -6.73 12.02
C GLY A 148 -23.15 -5.82 11.48
N ASN A 149 -22.39 -5.14 12.34
CA ASN A 149 -21.28 -4.27 11.91
C ASN A 149 -19.99 -5.08 11.64
N SER A 150 -19.13 -4.58 10.76
CA SER A 150 -17.75 -5.09 10.62
C SER A 150 -16.84 -4.53 11.72
N ASN A 151 -15.70 -5.18 11.96
CA ASN A 151 -14.73 -4.63 12.91
C ASN A 151 -14.16 -3.31 12.37
N CYS A 152 -14.00 -3.20 11.04
CA CYS A 152 -13.57 -1.97 10.41
C CYS A 152 -14.55 -0.80 10.59
N ASP A 153 -15.87 -1.05 10.63
CA ASP A 153 -16.85 0.03 10.88
C ASP A 153 -16.65 0.70 12.24
N LEU A 154 -16.19 -0.06 13.24
CA LEU A 154 -15.86 0.50 14.55
C LEU A 154 -14.63 1.41 14.49
N VAL A 155 -13.64 1.06 13.67
CA VAL A 155 -12.43 1.88 13.45
C VAL A 155 -12.80 3.16 12.71
N VAL A 156 -13.59 3.06 11.64
CA VAL A 156 -14.10 4.22 10.89
C VAL A 156 -14.87 5.18 11.79
N ARG A 157 -15.71 4.66 12.69
CA ARG A 157 -16.44 5.49 13.67
C ARG A 157 -15.51 6.21 14.63
N GLU A 158 -14.43 5.57 15.08
CA GLU A 158 -13.42 6.19 15.93
C GLU A 158 -12.63 7.26 15.16
N LEU A 159 -12.27 6.99 13.91
CA LEU A 159 -11.55 7.92 13.02
C LEU A 159 -12.38 9.19 12.72
N ARG A 160 -13.72 9.07 12.70
CA ARG A 160 -14.66 10.18 12.52
C ARG A 160 -14.91 11.02 13.78
N ARG A 161 -14.15 10.82 14.86
CA ARG A 161 -14.30 11.68 16.05
C ARG A 161 -13.87 13.12 15.76
N LYS A 162 -14.49 14.07 16.48
CA LYS A 162 -14.14 15.48 16.42
C LYS A 162 -12.65 15.67 16.75
N GLY A 163 -11.93 16.35 15.87
CA GLY A 163 -10.48 16.55 15.98
C GLY A 163 -9.63 15.54 15.22
N TYR A 164 -10.23 14.49 14.65
CA TYR A 164 -9.57 13.53 13.76
C TYR A 164 -10.01 13.79 12.31
N LEU A 165 -10.59 12.81 11.60
CA LEU A 165 -11.12 12.95 10.24
C LEU A 165 -12.65 12.83 10.27
N LEU A 166 -13.33 13.87 10.75
CA LEU A 166 -14.78 13.89 10.95
C LEU A 166 -15.59 13.52 9.70
N ASP A 167 -15.11 13.93 8.53
CA ASP A 167 -15.72 13.70 7.22
C ASP A 167 -15.02 12.58 6.42
N TYR A 168 -14.33 11.66 7.12
CA TYR A 168 -13.71 10.51 6.47
C TYR A 168 -14.75 9.62 5.81
N GLU A 169 -14.52 9.23 4.57
CA GLU A 169 -15.26 8.18 3.88
C GLU A 169 -14.26 7.22 3.24
N LYS A 170 -14.63 5.94 3.12
CA LYS A 170 -13.75 4.94 2.49
C LYS A 170 -13.45 5.36 1.05
N GLY A 171 -12.16 5.40 0.72
CA GLY A 171 -11.68 5.88 -0.58
C GLY A 171 -11.68 7.40 -0.73
N LYS A 172 -11.70 8.16 0.37
CA LYS A 172 -11.45 9.61 0.34
C LYS A 172 -10.06 9.88 -0.26
N PRO A 173 -9.93 10.71 -1.30
CA PRO A 173 -8.62 11.12 -1.83
C PRO A 173 -7.98 12.18 -0.93
N GLY A 174 -6.68 12.41 -1.10
CA GLY A 174 -5.92 13.44 -0.37
C GLY A 174 -5.60 13.06 1.07
N LEU A 175 -5.72 11.78 1.43
CA LEU A 175 -5.51 11.32 2.81
C LEU A 175 -4.08 11.55 3.27
N PHE A 176 -3.07 11.17 2.47
CA PHE A 176 -1.70 11.33 2.90
C PHE A 176 -1.32 12.82 3.06
N PRO A 177 -1.61 13.74 2.13
CA PRO A 177 -1.34 15.17 2.32
C PRO A 177 -1.95 15.75 3.60
N MET A 178 -3.20 15.39 3.94
CA MET A 178 -3.85 15.83 5.18
C MET A 178 -3.17 15.28 6.46
N LEU A 179 -2.52 14.13 6.34
CA LEU A 179 -1.94 13.38 7.45
C LEU A 179 -0.41 13.52 7.54
N ARG A 180 0.21 14.20 6.58
CA ARG A 180 1.66 14.30 6.40
C ARG A 180 2.38 14.78 7.67
N ASP A 181 1.90 15.86 8.25
CA ASP A 181 2.53 16.47 9.45
C ASP A 181 2.42 15.58 10.70
N ARG A 182 1.59 14.53 10.65
CA ARG A 182 1.40 13.54 11.71
C ARG A 182 2.03 12.19 11.40
N LEU A 183 2.78 12.07 10.30
CA LEU A 183 3.36 10.80 9.87
C LEU A 183 4.27 10.18 10.94
N ASP A 184 5.12 10.98 11.58
CA ASP A 184 6.03 10.47 12.60
C ASP A 184 5.29 10.06 13.88
N THR A 185 4.17 10.71 14.19
CA THR A 185 3.23 10.28 15.24
C THR A 185 2.64 8.90 14.91
N ALA A 186 2.18 8.68 13.68
CA ALA A 186 1.65 7.39 13.24
C ALA A 186 2.70 6.28 13.31
N ILE A 187 3.93 6.55 12.84
CA ILE A 187 5.06 5.60 12.92
C ILE A 187 5.35 5.25 14.38
N THR A 188 5.46 6.26 15.26
CA THR A 188 5.74 6.06 16.69
C THR A 188 4.64 5.22 17.36
N ASN A 189 3.39 5.54 17.08
CA ASN A 189 2.24 4.83 17.63
C ASN A 189 2.16 3.39 17.11
N ALA A 190 2.45 3.15 15.83
CA ALA A 190 2.47 1.81 15.24
C ALA A 190 3.59 0.94 15.83
N ILE A 191 4.80 1.49 16.01
CA ILE A 191 5.91 0.78 16.67
C ILE A 191 5.54 0.44 18.12
N ARG A 192 4.95 1.40 18.85
CA ARG A 192 4.50 1.17 20.23
C ARG A 192 3.42 0.08 20.29
N LEU A 193 2.52 0.04 19.31
CA LEU A 193 1.47 -0.97 19.19
C LEU A 193 2.05 -2.35 18.88
N GLU A 194 3.03 -2.44 17.97
CA GLU A 194 3.76 -3.67 17.68
C GLU A 194 4.47 -4.23 18.93
N VAL A 195 5.09 -3.36 19.74
CA VAL A 195 5.70 -3.77 21.02
C VAL A 195 4.65 -4.30 22.00
N PHE A 196 3.51 -3.62 22.14
CA PHE A 196 2.42 -4.06 23.00
C PHE A 196 1.91 -5.46 22.61
N HIS A 197 1.79 -5.74 21.31
CA HIS A 197 1.26 -7.02 20.84
C HIS A 197 2.20 -8.21 21.03
N LYS A 198 3.48 -8.01 21.38
CA LYS A 198 4.40 -9.11 21.74
C LYS A 198 3.93 -9.92 22.95
N THR A 199 3.16 -9.31 23.85
CA THR A 199 2.70 -9.94 25.11
C THR A 199 1.19 -9.89 25.32
N SER A 200 0.44 -9.20 24.47
CA SER A 200 -1.00 -8.96 24.69
C SER A 200 -1.93 -10.17 24.46
N GLY A 201 -1.44 -11.22 23.78
CA GLY A 201 -2.26 -12.39 23.40
C GLY A 201 -3.28 -12.12 22.28
N THR A 202 -3.24 -10.94 21.65
CA THR A 202 -4.07 -10.57 20.49
C THR A 202 -3.24 -9.76 19.49
N ASP A 203 -3.76 -9.57 18.27
CA ASP A 203 -3.23 -8.65 17.25
C ASP A 203 -4.22 -7.53 16.89
N ASN A 204 -5.33 -7.39 17.64
CA ASN A 204 -6.32 -6.35 17.40
C ASN A 204 -6.22 -5.23 18.48
N PRO A 205 -5.95 -3.97 18.10
CA PRO A 205 -5.66 -3.48 16.75
C PRO A 205 -4.17 -3.56 16.42
N SER A 206 -3.78 -3.79 15.17
CA SER A 206 -2.37 -3.69 14.76
C SER A 206 -2.23 -3.24 13.31
N THR A 207 -1.03 -2.78 12.94
CA THR A 207 -0.69 -2.47 11.55
C THR A 207 0.81 -2.58 11.34
N GLU A 208 1.22 -3.00 10.14
CA GLU A 208 2.61 -3.07 9.70
C GLU A 208 2.96 -1.99 8.66
N VAL A 209 2.05 -1.05 8.40
CA VAL A 209 2.23 0.00 7.38
C VAL A 209 3.48 0.84 7.65
N HIS A 210 3.86 1.08 8.91
CA HIS A 210 5.10 1.79 9.27
C HIS A 210 6.36 1.13 8.70
N LYS A 211 6.36 -0.19 8.50
CA LYS A 211 7.50 -0.93 7.90
C LYS A 211 7.65 -0.57 6.42
N LEU A 212 6.54 -0.55 5.67
CA LEU A 212 6.51 -0.12 4.27
C LEU A 212 6.88 1.37 4.13
N ILE A 213 6.34 2.23 5.00
CA ILE A 213 6.70 3.65 5.04
C ILE A 213 8.22 3.83 5.25
N SER A 214 8.80 3.10 6.21
CA SER A 214 10.23 3.16 6.50
C SER A 214 11.08 2.67 5.33
N HIS A 215 10.65 1.62 4.64
CA HIS A 215 11.31 1.13 3.43
C HIS A 215 11.30 2.18 2.31
N LEU A 216 10.15 2.79 2.01
CA LEU A 216 10.05 3.84 0.98
C LEU A 216 10.86 5.10 1.33
N LYS A 217 10.87 5.54 2.60
CA LYS A 217 11.79 6.60 3.06
C LYS A 217 13.26 6.19 2.88
N GLY A 218 13.57 4.89 2.98
CA GLY A 218 14.89 4.34 2.68
C GLY A 218 15.28 4.50 1.22
N LEU A 219 14.37 4.18 0.30
CA LEU A 219 14.60 4.38 -1.13
C LEU A 219 14.86 5.84 -1.48
N GLU A 220 14.12 6.76 -0.85
CA GLU A 220 14.32 8.20 -1.03
C GLU A 220 15.76 8.63 -0.74
N ARG A 221 16.31 8.16 0.38
CA ARG A 221 17.71 8.43 0.76
C ARG A 221 18.72 7.82 -0.21
N SER A 222 18.36 6.73 -0.88
CA SER A 222 19.20 6.06 -1.89
C SER A 222 19.09 6.66 -3.30
N LYS A 223 18.27 7.71 -3.52
CA LYS A 223 18.12 8.38 -4.82
C LYS A 223 19.33 9.23 -5.20
N GLY A 224 20.17 9.58 -4.22
CA GLY A 224 21.33 10.46 -4.35
C GLY A 224 22.58 9.81 -3.81
#